data_AF-A0A3S4YFM3-F1
#
_entry.id   AF-A0A3S4YFM3-F1
#
_cell.length_a   1.000
_cell.length_b   1.000
_cell.length_c   1.000
_cell.angle_alpha   90.00
_cell.angle_beta   90.00
_cell.angle_gamma   90.00
#
_symmetry.space_group_name_H-M   'P 1'
#
loop_
_entity.id
_entity.type
_entity.pdbx_description
1 polymer ?
#
loop_
_entity_poly.entity_id
_entity_poly.type
_entity_poly.pdbx_seq_one_letter_code
_entity_poly.pdbx_strand_id
1 'polypeptide(L)'
;MGKIEFDFNQIADLPAFYRHFAERFALGEGFGANLDALWDVVTGDISLPVEIEFLNLNARSKRRFGAIILLFEEAEEELEGNLRFNIRETSSTAIHQRG
;
A
#
# COMPACT_ATOMS: atom_id res chain seq x y z
N MET A 1 -2.87 -17.28 -2.10
CA MET A 1 -2.68 -15.90 -1.65
C MET A 1 -2.53 -15.02 -2.87
N GLY A 2 -3.43 -14.07 -3.08
CA GLY A 2 -3.33 -13.11 -4.19
C GLY A 2 -2.25 -12.08 -3.89
N LYS A 3 -1.64 -11.49 -4.93
CA LYS A 3 -0.65 -10.42 -4.77
C LYS A 3 -1.11 -9.15 -5.47
N ILE A 4 -1.05 -8.03 -4.76
CA ILE A 4 -1.41 -6.70 -5.23
C ILE A 4 -0.22 -5.77 -5.03
N GLU A 5 0.14 -5.02 -6.07
CA GLU A 5 1.29 -4.13 -6.06
C GLU A 5 0.84 -2.69 -6.33
N PHE A 6 1.38 -1.75 -5.55
CA PHE A 6 1.19 -0.31 -5.72
C PHE A 6 2.53 0.34 -6.02
N ASP A 7 2.73 0.80 -7.26
CA ASP A 7 3.95 1.48 -7.70
C ASP A 7 3.88 3.00 -7.42
N PHE A 8 4.67 3.46 -6.46
CA PHE A 8 4.72 4.87 -6.06
C PHE A 8 5.46 5.79 -7.05
N ASN A 9 5.99 5.24 -8.15
CA ASN A 9 6.35 6.07 -9.32
C ASN A 9 5.11 6.54 -10.10
N GLN A 10 3.99 5.82 -10.00
CA GLN A 10 2.71 6.17 -10.64
C GLN A 10 1.74 6.86 -9.69
N ILE A 11 1.94 6.69 -8.37
CA ILE A 11 1.09 7.27 -7.33
C ILE A 11 1.72 8.54 -6.77
N ALA A 12 1.32 9.68 -7.35
CA ALA A 12 1.88 10.97 -6.99
C ALA A 12 1.41 11.48 -5.62
N ASP A 13 0.18 11.23 -5.22
CA ASP A 13 -0.45 11.79 -4.01
C ASP A 13 -1.54 10.88 -3.42
N LEU A 14 -2.15 11.32 -2.30
CA LEU A 14 -3.19 10.58 -1.59
C LEU A 14 -4.44 10.33 -2.47
N PRO A 15 -5.01 11.34 -3.16
CA PRO A 15 -6.13 11.09 -4.08
C PRO A 15 -5.80 10.06 -5.18
N ALA A 16 -4.58 10.10 -5.74
CA ALA A 16 -4.14 9.08 -6.68
C ALA A 16 -4.13 7.70 -6.03
N PHE A 17 -3.58 7.56 -4.81
CA PHE A 17 -3.57 6.28 -4.11
C PHE A 17 -4.98 5.69 -3.97
N TYR A 18 -5.94 6.46 -3.45
CA TYR A 18 -7.31 5.97 -3.26
C TYR A 18 -7.99 5.55 -4.57
N ARG A 19 -7.76 6.30 -5.65
CA ARG A 19 -8.26 5.92 -6.99
C ARG A 19 -7.66 4.61 -7.47
N HIS A 20 -6.33 4.47 -7.41
CA HIS A 20 -5.64 3.24 -7.79
C HIS A 20 -6.09 2.05 -6.94
N PHE A 21 -6.30 2.24 -5.63
CA PHE A 21 -6.81 1.21 -4.73
C PHE A 21 -8.23 0.78 -5.12
N ALA A 22 -9.14 1.75 -5.31
CA ALA A 22 -10.51 1.47 -5.73
C ALA A 22 -10.57 0.73 -7.06
N GLU A 23 -9.78 1.14 -8.06
CA GLU A 23 -9.70 0.44 -9.36
C GLU A 23 -9.21 -1.00 -9.20
N ARG A 24 -8.16 -1.22 -8.38
CA ARG A 24 -7.53 -2.53 -8.23
C ARG A 24 -8.42 -3.55 -7.53
N PHE A 25 -9.27 -3.09 -6.62
CA PHE A 25 -10.25 -3.90 -5.89
C PHE A 25 -11.69 -3.77 -6.43
N ALA A 26 -11.87 -3.09 -7.57
CA ALA A 26 -13.17 -2.86 -8.21
C ALA A 26 -14.23 -2.24 -7.27
N LEU A 27 -13.82 -1.29 -6.43
CA LEU A 27 -14.69 -0.59 -5.49
C LEU A 27 -15.55 0.45 -6.22
N GLY A 28 -16.81 0.56 -5.82
CA GLY A 28 -17.75 1.52 -6.38
C GLY A 28 -17.59 2.95 -5.85
N GLU A 29 -18.44 3.86 -6.31
CA GLU A 29 -18.44 5.28 -5.93
C GLU A 29 -18.62 5.53 -4.41
N GLY A 30 -19.08 4.53 -3.66
CA GLY A 30 -19.28 4.60 -2.21
C GLY A 30 -18.03 4.41 -1.35
N PHE A 31 -16.84 4.18 -1.93
CA PHE A 31 -15.61 3.90 -1.17
C PHE A 31 -15.18 5.02 -0.21
N GLY A 32 -15.65 6.26 -0.38
CA GLY A 32 -15.35 7.37 0.56
C GLY A 32 -13.93 7.97 0.45
N ALA A 33 -12.92 7.20 0.03
CA ALA A 33 -11.55 7.65 -0.26
C ALA A 33 -10.87 8.40 0.90
N ASN A 34 -10.93 7.83 2.11
CA ASN A 34 -10.27 8.31 3.32
C ASN A 34 -9.69 7.12 4.12
N LEU A 35 -9.03 7.38 5.27
CA LEU A 35 -8.39 6.32 6.07
C LEU A 35 -9.40 5.36 6.70
N ASP A 36 -10.52 5.87 7.24
CA ASP A 36 -11.54 5.03 7.89
C ASP A 36 -12.14 4.05 6.88
N ALA A 37 -12.51 4.53 5.69
CA ALA A 37 -13.06 3.67 4.66
C ALA A 37 -12.03 2.72 4.05
N LEU A 38 -10.75 3.11 4.00
CA LEU A 38 -9.66 2.21 3.61
C LEU A 38 -9.52 1.07 4.63
N TRP A 39 -9.58 1.37 5.93
CA TRP A 39 -9.53 0.38 6.99
C TRP A 39 -10.68 -0.62 6.89
N ASP A 40 -11.92 -0.13 6.75
CA ASP A 40 -13.12 -0.97 6.63
C ASP A 40 -12.97 -1.96 5.47
N VAL A 41 -12.52 -1.49 4.30
CA VAL A 41 -12.35 -2.35 3.13
C VAL A 41 -11.22 -3.35 3.32
N VAL A 42 -10.07 -2.91 3.83
CA VAL A 42 -8.88 -3.77 3.99
C VAL A 42 -9.13 -4.88 5.01
N THR A 43 -9.91 -4.61 6.07
CA THR A 43 -10.17 -5.58 7.14
C THR A 43 -11.44 -6.40 6.96
N GLY A 44 -12.41 -5.92 6.17
CA GLY A 44 -13.72 -6.57 6.02
C GLY A 44 -14.06 -7.06 4.60
N ASP A 45 -13.65 -6.32 3.56
CA ASP A 45 -14.27 -6.48 2.22
C ASP A 45 -13.34 -7.10 1.18
N ILE A 46 -12.02 -6.99 1.33
CA ILE A 46 -11.08 -7.58 0.37
C ILE A 46 -10.98 -9.10 0.52
N SER A 47 -10.67 -9.78 -0.58
CA SER A 47 -10.48 -11.23 -0.58
C SER A 47 -9.15 -11.63 0.09
N LEU A 48 -9.22 -12.40 1.16
CA LEU A 48 -8.08 -12.97 1.88
C LEU A 48 -7.83 -14.45 1.50
N PRO A 49 -6.60 -14.97 1.65
CA PRO A 49 -5.40 -14.25 2.05
C PRO A 49 -4.79 -13.45 0.88
N VAL A 50 -4.17 -12.32 1.19
CA VAL A 50 -3.60 -11.40 0.22
C VAL A 50 -2.25 -10.85 0.67
N GLU A 51 -1.38 -10.56 -0.28
CA GLU A 51 -0.14 -9.82 -0.08
C GLU A 51 -0.24 -8.47 -0.79
N ILE A 52 -0.01 -7.38 -0.06
CA ILE A 52 0.03 -6.02 -0.57
C ILE A 52 1.47 -5.52 -0.52
N GLU A 53 1.99 -5.11 -1.67
CA GLU A 53 3.33 -4.55 -1.78
C GLU A 53 3.32 -3.09 -2.23
N PHE A 54 4.03 -2.24 -1.49
CA PHE A 54 4.33 -0.88 -1.89
C PHE A 54 5.72 -0.83 -2.53
N LEU A 55 5.75 -0.55 -3.83
CA LEU A 55 6.96 -0.50 -4.64
C LEU A 55 7.44 0.93 -4.83
N ASN A 56 8.76 1.13 -4.93
CA ASN A 56 9.38 2.41 -5.25
C ASN A 56 9.08 3.55 -4.27
N LEU A 57 8.89 3.22 -2.99
CA LEU A 57 8.74 4.21 -1.93
C LEU A 57 10.06 4.91 -1.61
N ASN A 58 10.21 6.15 -2.09
CA ASN A 58 11.31 7.04 -1.67
C ASN A 58 10.99 7.79 -0.38
N ALA A 59 11.98 8.48 0.21
CA ALA A 59 11.84 9.21 1.47
C ALA A 59 10.78 10.34 1.46
N ARG A 60 10.44 10.89 0.29
CA ARG A 60 9.36 11.87 0.16
C ARG A 60 8.00 11.18 0.19
N SER A 61 7.84 10.10 -0.59
CA SER A 61 6.59 9.33 -0.62
C SER A 61 6.31 8.70 0.75
N LYS A 62 7.30 8.08 1.41
CA LYS A 62 7.12 7.53 2.77
C LYS A 62 6.55 8.55 3.76
N ARG A 63 7.05 9.79 3.76
CA ARG A 63 6.52 10.86 4.62
C ARG A 63 5.09 11.25 4.26
N ARG A 64 4.76 11.30 2.96
CA ARG A 64 3.42 11.66 2.47
C ARG A 64 2.38 10.60 2.78
N PHE A 65 2.76 9.33 2.66
CA PHE A 65 1.87 8.18 2.78
C PHE A 65 1.99 7.47 4.14
N GLY A 66 2.65 8.08 5.13
CA GLY A 66 2.94 7.45 6.41
C GLY A 66 1.71 6.89 7.13
N ALA A 67 0.58 7.59 7.10
CA ALA A 67 -0.67 7.10 7.70
C ALA A 67 -1.25 5.87 6.97
N ILE A 68 -1.10 5.81 5.64
CA ILE A 68 -1.54 4.65 4.85
C ILE A 68 -0.61 3.46 5.07
N ILE A 69 0.70 3.70 5.18
CA ILE A 69 1.68 2.67 5.53
C ILE A 69 1.33 2.06 6.89
N LEU A 70 1.14 2.91 7.90
CA LEU A 70 0.77 2.46 9.24
C LEU A 70 -0.55 1.66 9.23
N LEU A 71 -1.55 2.11 8.47
CA LEU A 71 -2.82 1.40 8.33
C LEU A 71 -2.64 -0.04 7.81
N PHE A 72 -1.78 -0.26 6.82
CA PHE A 72 -1.52 -1.62 6.32
C PHE A 72 -0.67 -2.47 7.27
N GLU A 73 0.24 -1.86 8.04
CA GLU A 73 0.97 -2.53 9.12
C GLU A 73 0.00 -3.00 10.22
N GLU A 74 -0.90 -2.12 10.68
CA GLU A 74 -1.94 -2.44 11.67
C GLU A 74 -2.93 -3.49 11.14
N ALA A 75 -3.28 -3.44 9.85
CA ALA A 75 -4.18 -4.44 9.25
C ALA A 75 -3.52 -5.82 9.11
N GLU A 76 -2.21 -5.91 8.88
CA GLU A 76 -1.48 -7.19 8.91
C GLU A 76 -1.55 -7.84 10.29
N GLU A 77 -1.41 -7.03 11.36
CA GLU A 77 -1.56 -7.48 12.76
C GLU A 77 -3.00 -7.93 13.07
N GLU A 78 -4.00 -7.08 12.78
CA GLU A 78 -5.42 -7.35 13.04
C GLU A 78 -5.91 -8.62 12.32
N LEU A 79 -5.42 -8.87 11.10
CA LEU A 79 -5.84 -10.01 10.29
C LEU A 79 -4.99 -11.27 10.51
N GLU A 80 -4.15 -11.28 11.55
CA GLU A 80 -3.30 -12.41 11.97
C GLU A 80 -2.46 -12.97 10.80
N GLY A 81 -1.96 -12.10 9.92
CA GLY A 81 -1.14 -12.46 8.76
C GLY A 81 -1.89 -13.04 7.56
N ASN A 82 -3.23 -13.02 7.55
CA ASN A 82 -4.03 -13.31 6.35
C ASN A 82 -3.89 -12.21 5.30
N LEU A 83 -3.69 -10.96 5.73
CA LEU A 83 -3.09 -9.92 4.93
C LEU A 83 -1.60 -9.87 5.27
N ARG A 84 -0.75 -9.79 4.24
CA ARG A 84 0.68 -9.50 4.40
C ARG A 84 1.05 -8.19 3.76
N PHE A 85 1.77 -7.34 4.49
CA PHE A 85 2.18 -6.03 3.98
C PHE A 85 3.69 -5.94 3.85
N ASN A 86 4.17 -5.49 2.68
CA ASN A 86 5.60 -5.35 2.43
C ASN A 86 5.91 -4.03 1.71
N ILE A 87 7.06 -3.43 2.04
CA ILE A 87 7.59 -2.27 1.33
C ILE A 87 8.87 -2.69 0.60
N ARG A 88 8.89 -2.47 -0.71
CA ARG A 88 10.09 -2.62 -1.53
C ARG A 88 10.63 -1.24 -1.89
N GLU A 89 11.69 -0.86 -1.19
CA GLU A 89 12.42 0.36 -1.50
C GLU A 89 13.18 0.21 -2.82
N THR A 90 13.28 1.30 -3.57
CA THR A 90 14.25 1.35 -4.67
C THR A 90 15.63 1.40 -4.04
N SER A 91 16.31 0.25 -3.96
CA SER A 91 17.71 0.18 -3.55
C SER A 91 18.50 1.09 -4.49
N SER A 92 18.99 2.22 -3.98
CA SER A 92 20.08 2.93 -4.65
C SER A 92 21.37 2.15 -4.36
N THR A 93 21.51 0.95 -4.93
CA THR A 93 22.82 0.27 -4.99
C THR A 93 23.63 0.90 -6.11
N ALA A 94 24.13 2.11 -5.86
CA ALA A 94 25.21 2.72 -6.62
C ALA A 94 26.52 2.56 -5.84
N ILE A 95 27.22 1.46 -6.16
CA ILE A 95 28.68 1.38 -6.30
C ILE A 95 29.52 2.06 -5.19
N HIS A 96 29.98 1.25 -4.22
CA HIS A 96 31.30 1.46 -3.61
C HIS A 96 32.20 0.27 -3.94
N GLN A 97 32.62 0.21 -5.20
CA GLN A 97 33.82 -0.52 -5.60
C GLN A 97 34.80 0.53 -6.15
N ARG A 98 35.76 0.94 -5.30
CA ARG A 98 37.10 1.47 -5.64
C ARG A 98 37.68 2.25 -4.46
N GLY A 99 38.94 1.96 -4.17
CA GLY A 99 39.78 2.53 -3.13
C GLY A 99 40.67 1.46 -2.54
#